data_AF-A0A0K1S417-F1
#
_entry.id   AF-A0A0K1S417-F1
#
_cell.length_a   1.000
_cell.length_b   1.000
_cell.length_c   1.000
_cell.angle_alpha   90.00
_cell.angle_beta   90.00
_cell.angle_gamma   90.00
#
_symmetry.space_group_name_H-M   'P 1'
#
loop_
_entity.id
_entity.type
_entity.pdbx_description
1 polymer ?
#
loop_
_entity_poly.entity_id
_entity_poly.type
_entity_poly.pdbx_seq_one_letter_code
_entity_poly.pdbx_strand_id
1 'polypeptide(L)'
;MQDTTSLDFTTQKAKKGMGYLDCKTSFGLKVHTTLGVSPQGIPLGLINQYVWAREENNLGIAKQRKKRETQEKESQRWLDSLSETQQQIPEDIQVVTIGDCEADIFDLFAQSRSPNSHLST
;
A
#
# COMPACT_ATOMS: atom_id res chain seq x y z
N MET A 1 0.85 -6.89 -8.60
CA MET A 1 1.97 -6.06 -8.14
C MET A 1 1.42 -4.98 -7.22
N GLN A 2 2.09 -4.69 -6.11
CA GLN A 2 1.70 -3.66 -5.15
C GLN A 2 2.84 -2.63 -5.02
N ASP A 3 2.51 -1.34 -5.04
CA ASP A 3 3.48 -0.25 -4.84
C ASP A 3 2.80 1.02 -4.33
N THR A 4 3.57 1.94 -3.75
CA THR A 4 3.10 3.21 -3.19
C THR A 4 3.73 4.39 -3.90
N THR A 5 2.90 5.28 -4.44
CA THR A 5 3.32 6.56 -5.01
C THR A 5 2.74 7.75 -4.24
N SER A 6 3.19 8.96 -4.59
CA SER A 6 2.70 10.22 -4.01
C SER A 6 2.16 11.13 -5.10
N LEU A 7 1.00 11.73 -4.86
CA LEU A 7 0.48 12.82 -5.69
C LEU A 7 0.86 14.14 -5.04
N ASP A 8 1.78 14.87 -5.64
CA ASP A 8 2.26 16.16 -5.12
C ASP A 8 1.35 17.31 -5.58
N PHE A 9 0.79 18.04 -4.61
CA PHE A 9 -0.06 19.20 -4.82
C PHE A 9 0.47 20.46 -4.12
N THR A 10 1.76 20.50 -3.78
CA THR A 10 2.39 21.57 -2.99
C THR A 10 2.16 22.97 -3.58
N THR A 11 2.14 23.10 -4.91
CA THR A 11 1.91 24.39 -5.58
C THR A 11 0.44 24.80 -5.66
N GLN A 12 -0.49 23.87 -5.42
CA GLN A 12 -1.93 24.09 -5.56
C GLN A 12 -2.56 24.55 -4.24
N LYS A 13 -2.18 25.76 -3.79
CA LYS A 13 -2.53 26.33 -2.47
C LYS A 13 -4.04 26.39 -2.15
N ALA A 14 -4.90 26.35 -3.16
CA ALA A 14 -6.35 26.34 -2.98
C ALA A 14 -6.91 24.95 -2.57
N LYS A 15 -6.15 23.87 -2.77
CA LYS A 15 -6.57 22.51 -2.39
C LYS A 15 -6.48 22.34 -0.87
N LYS A 16 -7.56 21.82 -0.30
CA LYS A 16 -7.68 21.48 1.13
C LYS A 16 -7.61 19.97 1.30
N GLY A 17 -7.35 19.51 2.54
CA GLY A 17 -7.29 18.08 2.87
C GLY A 17 -6.03 17.37 2.37
N MET A 18 -5.00 18.11 1.96
CA MET A 18 -3.70 17.54 1.61
C MET A 18 -2.90 17.27 2.89
N GLY A 19 -2.25 16.12 2.94
CA GLY A 19 -1.36 15.75 4.04
C GLY A 19 0.09 16.02 3.71
N TYR A 20 0.99 15.94 4.69
CA TYR A 20 2.42 16.06 4.41
C TYR A 20 2.92 14.82 3.65
N LEU A 21 3.88 14.97 2.72
CA LEU A 21 4.51 13.83 2.02
C LEU A 21 5.80 13.39 2.73
N ASP A 22 6.93 13.27 2.02
CA ASP A 22 8.17 12.74 2.60
C ASP A 22 9.07 13.86 3.15
N CYS A 23 8.80 15.11 2.78
CA CYS A 23 9.38 16.29 3.42
C CYS A 23 8.29 17.21 3.98
N LYS A 24 8.63 17.95 5.04
CA LYS A 24 7.69 18.83 5.76
C LYS A 24 7.12 19.97 4.91
N THR A 25 7.76 20.29 3.79
CA THR A 25 7.36 21.37 2.88
C THR A 25 6.57 20.87 1.68
N SER A 26 6.37 19.56 1.56
CA SER A 26 5.62 18.94 0.46
C SER A 26 4.27 18.43 0.96
N PHE A 27 3.22 18.70 0.20
CA PHE A 27 1.84 18.35 0.58
C PHE A 27 1.13 17.66 -0.57
N GLY A 28 0.36 16.63 -0.24
CA GLY A 28 -0.30 15.81 -1.23
C GLY A 28 -1.02 14.60 -0.64
N LEU A 29 -1.14 13.56 -1.47
CA LEU A 29 -1.75 12.29 -1.11
C LEU A 29 -0.77 11.15 -1.33
N LYS A 30 -0.83 10.13 -0.48
CA LYS A 30 -0.20 8.83 -0.74
C LYS A 30 -1.22 7.93 -1.43
N VAL A 31 -0.73 7.13 -2.37
CA VAL A 31 -1.55 6.22 -3.18
C VAL A 31 -0.87 4.87 -3.22
N HIS A 32 -1.46 3.87 -2.58
CA HIS A 32 -1.02 2.50 -2.65
C HIS A 32 -1.90 1.73 -3.65
N THR A 33 -1.27 1.11 -4.63
CA THR A 33 -1.97 0.53 -5.78
C THR A 33 -1.65 -0.94 -5.91
N THR A 34 -2.69 -1.77 -6.06
CA THR A 34 -2.58 -3.16 -6.49
C THR A 34 -2.96 -3.27 -7.96
N LEU A 35 -1.96 -3.49 -8.81
CA LEU A 35 -2.13 -3.70 -10.25
C LEU A 35 -2.14 -5.19 -10.58
N GLY A 36 -3.20 -5.65 -11.25
CA GLY A 36 -3.28 -6.97 -11.86
C GLY A 36 -2.50 -7.01 -13.16
N VAL A 37 -1.66 -8.04 -13.34
CA VAL A 37 -0.83 -8.23 -14.54
C VAL A 37 -0.82 -9.71 -14.89
N SER A 38 -0.96 -10.04 -16.17
CA SER A 38 -0.86 -11.42 -16.63
C SER A 38 0.59 -11.92 -16.59
N PRO A 39 0.84 -13.24 -16.65
CA PRO A 39 2.20 -13.78 -16.75
C PRO A 39 2.99 -13.30 -17.98
N GLN A 40 2.30 -12.81 -19.02
CA GLN A 40 2.90 -12.24 -20.23
C GLN A 40 3.21 -10.74 -20.09
N GLY A 41 3.00 -10.15 -18.90
CA GLY A 41 3.23 -8.73 -18.65
C GLY A 41 2.09 -7.82 -19.12
N ILE A 42 0.91 -8.36 -19.43
CA ILE A 42 -0.23 -7.57 -19.88
C ILE A 42 -0.94 -6.97 -18.66
N PRO A 43 -1.13 -5.65 -18.56
CA PRO A 43 -1.88 -5.05 -17.47
C PRO A 43 -3.36 -5.43 -17.58
N LEU A 44 -3.88 -6.06 -16.53
CA LEU A 44 -5.29 -6.48 -16.44
C LEU A 44 -6.18 -5.43 -15.79
N GLY A 45 -5.58 -4.45 -15.09
CA GLY A 45 -6.28 -3.35 -14.45
C GLY A 45 -5.98 -3.23 -12.96
N LEU A 46 -6.62 -2.24 -12.33
CA LEU A 46 -6.51 -2.01 -10.88
C LEU A 46 -7.40 -2.98 -10.12
N ILE A 47 -6.81 -3.70 -9.15
CA ILE A 47 -7.54 -4.56 -8.21
C ILE A 47 -7.95 -3.75 -6.98
N ASN A 48 -6.99 -3.00 -6.44
CA ASN A 48 -7.23 -2.13 -5.28
C ASN A 48 -6.46 -0.81 -5.44
N GLN A 49 -7.01 0.25 -4.87
CA GLN A 49 -6.31 1.52 -4.71
C GLN A 49 -6.71 2.15 -3.38
N TYR A 50 -5.72 2.32 -2.50
CA TYR A 50 -5.89 2.98 -1.22
C TYR A 50 -5.22 4.35 -1.24
N VAL A 51 -5.99 5.40 -0.98
CA VAL A 51 -5.54 6.80 -1.02
C VAL A 51 -5.73 7.44 0.34
N TRP A 52 -4.68 8.08 0.87
CA TRP A 52 -4.77 8.78 2.15
C TRP A 52 -3.94 10.06 2.17
N ALA A 53 -4.33 10.96 3.07
CA ALA A 53 -3.57 12.14 3.46
C ALA A 53 -2.97 11.91 4.85
N ARG A 54 -1.67 12.18 5.02
CA ARG A 54 -1.03 12.13 6.34
C ARG A 54 -1.40 13.36 7.18
N GLU A 55 -1.83 13.15 8.41
CA GLU A 55 -2.13 14.24 9.35
C GLU A 55 -0.86 14.82 9.97
N GLU A 56 -0.74 16.14 10.06
CA GLU A 56 0.47 16.81 10.58
C GLU A 56 0.84 16.42 12.03
N ASN A 57 -0.15 16.07 12.86
CA ASN A 57 0.05 15.56 14.23
C ASN A 57 0.90 14.26 14.27
N ASN A 58 0.93 13.50 13.18
CA ASN A 58 1.67 12.24 13.03
C ASN A 58 3.09 12.45 12.50
N LEU A 59 3.52 13.69 12.29
CA LEU A 59 4.88 14.01 11.86
C LEU A 59 5.92 13.41 12.84
N GLY A 60 6.77 12.53 12.31
CA GLY A 60 7.83 11.87 13.09
C GLY A 60 7.39 10.62 13.84
N ILE A 61 6.11 10.21 13.78
CA ILE A 61 5.61 8.98 14.41
C ILE A 61 6.33 7.73 13.89
N ALA A 62 6.85 7.77 12.67
CA ALA A 62 7.68 6.72 12.08
C ALA A 62 8.91 6.36 12.93
N LYS A 63 9.45 7.31 13.74
CA LYS A 63 10.55 7.03 14.68
C LYS A 63 10.14 6.07 15.79
N GLN A 64 8.85 5.99 16.11
CA GLN A 64 8.29 5.12 17.14
C GLN A 64 7.78 3.79 16.56
N ARG A 65 7.99 3.51 15.26
CA ARG A 65 7.45 2.32 14.57
C ARG A 65 7.76 0.98 15.25
N LYS A 66 8.88 0.88 15.97
CA LYS A 66 9.26 -0.37 16.68
C LYS A 66 8.38 -0.67 17.89
N LYS A 67 7.69 0.34 18.44
CA LYS A 67 6.83 0.22 19.63
C LYS A 67 5.35 0.11 19.29
N ARG A 68 5.01 0.16 18.01
CA ARG A 68 3.63 0.18 17.51
C ARG A 68 3.33 -1.13 16.82
N GLU A 69 2.07 -1.52 16.85
CA GLU A 69 1.57 -2.66 16.10
C GLU A 69 1.42 -2.27 14.62
N THR A 70 1.49 -3.24 13.71
CA THR A 70 1.46 -2.96 12.27
C THR A 70 0.15 -2.30 11.83
N GLN A 71 -0.97 -2.67 12.45
CA GLN A 71 -2.28 -2.04 12.23
C GLN A 71 -2.30 -0.52 12.44
N GLU A 72 -1.40 0.01 13.27
CA GLU A 72 -1.35 1.46 13.54
C GLU A 72 -0.39 2.21 12.59
N LYS A 73 0.28 1.48 11.68
CA LYS A 73 1.30 2.01 10.77
C LYS A 73 0.77 2.03 9.36
N GLU A 74 1.37 2.88 8.53
CA GLU A 74 1.06 2.88 7.09
C GLU A 74 1.40 1.55 6.42
N SER A 75 2.30 0.73 6.98
CA SER A 75 2.63 -0.61 6.45
C SER A 75 1.44 -1.58 6.48
N GLN A 76 0.38 -1.27 7.23
CA GLN A 76 -0.87 -2.05 7.21
C GLN A 76 -1.48 -2.16 5.80
N ARG A 77 -1.26 -1.16 4.94
CA ARG A 77 -1.78 -1.12 3.56
C ARG A 77 -1.44 -2.34 2.72
N TRP A 78 -0.27 -2.97 2.98
CA TRP A 78 0.16 -4.19 2.29
C TRP A 78 -0.74 -5.38 2.65
N LEU A 79 -1.10 -5.50 3.93
CA LEU A 79 -1.96 -6.57 4.44
C LEU A 79 -3.41 -6.37 3.98
N ASP A 80 -3.88 -5.12 4.02
CA ASP A 80 -5.22 -4.76 3.55
C ASP A 80 -5.35 -5.06 2.05
N SER A 81 -4.36 -4.67 1.26
CA SER A 81 -4.36 -4.89 -0.19
C SER A 81 -4.24 -6.37 -0.57
N LEU A 82 -3.49 -7.17 0.20
CA LEU A 82 -3.49 -8.62 0.05
C LEU A 82 -4.86 -9.22 0.37
N SER A 83 -5.52 -8.75 1.44
CA SER A 83 -6.87 -9.20 1.80
C SER A 83 -7.89 -8.88 0.70
N GLU A 84 -7.89 -7.64 0.19
CA GLU A 84 -8.75 -7.21 -0.92
C GLU A 84 -8.52 -8.06 -2.16
N THR A 85 -7.26 -8.37 -2.50
CA THR A 85 -6.93 -9.23 -3.64
C THR A 85 -7.56 -10.61 -3.48
N GLN A 86 -7.49 -11.22 -2.30
CA GLN A 86 -8.08 -12.54 -2.05
C GLN A 86 -9.60 -12.55 -2.06
N GLN A 87 -10.24 -11.44 -1.69
CA GLN A 87 -11.70 -11.32 -1.73
C GLN A 87 -12.23 -11.12 -3.16
N GLN A 88 -11.48 -10.39 -3.99
CA GLN A 88 -11.91 -10.06 -5.36
C GLN A 88 -11.54 -11.12 -6.39
N ILE A 89 -10.45 -11.86 -6.17
CA ILE A 89 -9.97 -12.87 -7.12
C ILE A 89 -10.46 -14.26 -6.71
N PRO A 90 -11.16 -14.99 -7.60
CA PRO A 90 -11.59 -16.36 -7.36
C PRO A 90 -10.46 -17.32 -6.94
N GLU A 91 -10.78 -18.28 -6.07
CA GLU A 91 -9.82 -19.25 -5.52
C GLU A 91 -9.23 -20.22 -6.55
N ASP A 92 -9.83 -20.34 -7.73
CA ASP A 92 -9.33 -21.16 -8.84
C ASP A 92 -8.23 -20.45 -9.66
N ILE A 93 -8.05 -19.14 -9.47
CA ILE A 93 -7.03 -18.35 -10.18
C ILE A 93 -5.77 -18.27 -9.33
N GLN A 94 -4.63 -18.73 -9.85
CA GLN A 94 -3.35 -18.58 -9.16
C GLN A 94 -2.88 -17.12 -9.16
N VAL A 95 -2.54 -16.59 -7.99
CA VAL A 95 -2.08 -15.20 -7.81
C VAL A 95 -0.68 -15.19 -7.20
N VAL A 96 0.20 -14.37 -7.77
CA VAL A 96 1.49 -14.02 -7.16
C VAL A 96 1.46 -12.54 -6.81
N THR A 97 1.41 -12.22 -5.52
CA THR A 97 1.57 -10.85 -5.03
C THR A 97 3.05 -10.51 -5.02
N ILE A 98 3.40 -9.43 -5.72
CA ILE A 98 4.78 -8.91 -5.81
C ILE A 98 4.79 -7.54 -5.17
N GLY A 99 5.65 -7.34 -4.16
CA GLY A 99 6.00 -6.04 -3.56
C GLY A 99 7.51 -5.77 -3.72
N ASP A 100 7.96 -4.60 -3.29
CA ASP A 100 9.38 -4.29 -3.15
C ASP A 100 9.87 -4.53 -1.71
N CYS A 101 11.09 -4.14 -1.39
CA CYS A 101 11.67 -4.34 -0.06
C CYS A 101 10.93 -3.58 1.06
N GLU A 102 10.03 -2.63 0.75
CA GLU A 102 9.18 -2.01 1.78
C GLU A 102 8.09 -2.98 2.28
N ALA A 103 7.72 -3.97 1.46
CA ALA A 103 6.80 -5.04 1.82
C ALA A 103 7.44 -6.14 2.69
N ASP A 104 8.75 -6.07 2.97
CA ASP A 104 9.48 -7.02 3.84
C ASP A 104 9.12 -6.84 5.34
N ILE A 105 7.86 -7.11 5.67
CA ILE A 105 7.31 -7.04 7.01
C ILE A 105 6.78 -8.40 7.44
N PHE A 106 7.16 -8.83 8.65
CA PHE A 106 6.79 -10.15 9.17
C PHE A 106 5.29 -10.43 9.08
N ASP A 107 4.46 -9.45 9.44
CA ASP A 107 3.00 -9.61 9.49
C ASP A 107 2.40 -9.90 8.10
N LEU A 108 3.00 -9.40 7.02
CA LEU A 108 2.54 -9.70 5.65
C LEU A 108 2.83 -11.16 5.28
N PHE A 109 4.02 -11.68 5.62
CA PHE A 109 4.35 -13.08 5.41
C PHE A 109 3.49 -14.02 6.26
N ALA A 110 3.20 -13.61 7.50
CA ALA A 110 2.40 -14.37 8.47
C ALA A 110 0.89 -14.32 8.20
N GLN A 111 0.41 -13.37 7.39
CA GLN A 111 -1.00 -13.26 7.03
C GLN A 111 -1.51 -14.54 6.36
N SER A 112 -2.69 -14.99 6.77
CA SER A 112 -3.34 -16.16 6.16
C SER A 112 -3.65 -15.91 4.69
N ARG A 113 -3.37 -16.90 3.85
CA ARG A 113 -3.57 -16.84 2.41
C ARG A 113 -4.29 -18.08 1.88
N SER A 114 -5.09 -17.89 0.84
CA SER A 114 -5.68 -19.01 0.10
C SER A 114 -4.57 -19.86 -0.53
N PRO A 115 -4.76 -21.18 -0.74
CA PRO A 115 -3.71 -22.07 -1.24
C PRO A 115 -3.11 -21.66 -2.60
N ASN A 116 -3.87 -20.93 -3.41
CA ASN A 116 -3.53 -20.38 -4.72
C ASN A 116 -2.88 -18.98 -4.67
N SER A 117 -2.65 -18.43 -3.47
CA SER A 117 -2.13 -17.07 -3.24
C SER A 117 -0.70 -17.11 -2.70
N HIS A 118 0.24 -16.66 -3.52
CA HIS A 118 1.68 -16.62 -3.22
C HIS A 118 2.17 -15.19 -3.03
N LEU A 119 3.29 -15.02 -2.32
CA LEU A 119 3.92 -13.73 -2.02
C LEU A 119 5.39 -13.77 -2.42
N SER A 120 5.85 -12.70 -3.07
CA SER A 120 7.26 -12.43 -3.41
C SER A 120 7.55 -10.96 -3.12
N THR A 121 8.68 -10.68 -2.47
CA THR A 121 9.16 -9.32 -2.17
C THR A 121 10.62 -9.16 -2.60
#